data_AF-A0A819I6B9-F1
#
_entry.id   AF-A0A819I6B9-F1
#
_cell.length_a   1.000
_cell.length_b   1.000
_cell.length_c   1.000
_cell.angle_alpha   90.00
_cell.angle_beta   90.00
_cell.angle_gamma   90.00
#
_symmetry.space_group_name_H-M   'P 1'
#
loop_
_entity.id
_entity.type
_entity.pdbx_description
1 polymer ?
#
loop_
_entity_poly.entity_id
_entity_poly.type
_entity_poly.pdbx_seq_one_letter_code
_entity_poly.pdbx_strand_id
1 'polypeptide(L)' 'MQQNNSSINGSSETIIAKFNYHAQENHELSITKNERLQLIDDSCLWWKVKRIDSDDTG' A
#
# COMPACT_ATOMS: atom_id res chain seq x y z
N MET A 1 -2.07 36.50 -0.01
CA MET A 1 -3.13 35.80 0.77
C MET A 1 -3.12 34.34 0.35
N GLN A 2 -2.73 33.49 1.32
CA GLN A 2 -2.94 32.04 1.50
C GLN A 2 -2.67 31.06 0.34
N GLN A 3 -1.60 30.26 0.52
CA GLN A 3 -1.40 28.96 -0.09
C GLN A 3 -2.47 28.00 0.47
N ASN A 4 -3.46 27.62 -0.35
CA ASN A 4 -4.47 26.64 0.03
C ASN A 4 -3.96 25.24 -0.31
N ASN A 5 -3.02 24.75 0.50
CA ASN A 5 -2.65 23.35 0.48
C ASN A 5 -3.70 22.61 1.29
N SER A 6 -4.72 22.09 0.60
CA SER A 6 -5.77 21.26 1.18
C SER A 6 -5.19 20.24 2.14
N SER A 7 -5.58 20.34 3.41
CA SER A 7 -5.25 19.38 4.46
C SER A 7 -5.74 17.99 4.06
N ILE A 8 -4.84 17.13 3.59
CA ILE A 8 -5.12 15.70 3.45
C ILE A 8 -4.87 15.08 4.83
N ASN A 9 -5.82 15.28 5.74
CA ASN A 9 -5.87 14.56 7.00
C ASN A 9 -6.45 13.16 6.75
N GLY A 10 -5.54 12.18 6.81
CA GLY A 10 -5.76 10.76 6.60
C GLY A 10 -4.42 10.16 6.21
N SER A 11 -3.51 9.99 7.17
CA SER A 11 -2.15 9.50 6.96
C SER A 11 -2.14 8.00 6.63
N SER A 12 -2.79 7.61 5.54
CA SER A 12 -2.64 6.29 4.95
C SER A 12 -1.27 6.24 4.27
N GLU A 13 -0.30 5.63 4.92
CA GLU A 13 1.05 5.48 4.39
C GLU A 13 1.01 4.65 3.12
N THR A 14 1.29 5.30 2.00
CA THR A 14 1.37 4.66 0.69
C THR A 14 2.82 4.39 0.36
N ILE A 15 3.17 3.12 0.21
CA ILE A 15 4.51 2.70 -0.18
C ILE A 15 4.51 2.28 -1.64
N ILE A 16 5.67 2.45 -2.29
CA ILE A 16 5.90 2.05 -3.67
C ILE A 16 6.84 0.87 -3.67
N ALA A 17 6.41 -0.22 -4.29
CA ALA A 17 7.25 -1.39 -4.45
C ALA A 17 8.43 -1.08 -5.38
N LYS A 18 9.66 -1.21 -4.86
CA LYS A 18 10.88 -1.05 -5.66
C LYS A 18 11.16 -2.23 -6.59
N PHE A 19 10.64 -3.40 -6.21
CA PHE A 19 10.84 -4.67 -6.88
C PHE A 19 9.51 -5.37 -7.08
N ASN A 20 9.46 -6.24 -8.08
CA ASN A 20 8.40 -7.19 -8.25
C ASN A 20 8.60 -8.33 -7.24
N TYR A 21 7.53 -8.67 -6.55
CA TYR A 21 7.48 -9.82 -5.66
C TYR A 21 6.28 -10.67 -6.06
N HIS A 22 6.53 -11.92 -6.44
CA HIS A 22 5.46 -12.87 -6.72
C HIS A 22 5.14 -13.61 -5.43
N ALA A 23 3.88 -13.57 -5.00
CA ALA A 23 3.41 -14.39 -3.90
C ALA A 23 3.72 -15.86 -4.21
N GLN A 24 4.43 -16.51 -3.29
CA GLN A 24 4.74 -17.93 -3.38
C GLN A 24 3.61 -18.75 -2.77
N GLU A 25 2.91 -18.18 -1.79
CA GLU A 25 1.80 -18.81 -1.07
C GLU A 25 0.47 -18.03 -1.24
N ASN A 26 -0.66 -18.70 -1.06
CA ASN A 26 -1.99 -18.08 -1.17
C ASN A 26 -2.27 -16.99 -0.11
N HIS A 27 -1.48 -16.96 0.96
CA HIS A 27 -1.57 -15.94 2.00
C HIS A 27 -0.69 -14.71 1.73
N GLU A 28 0.15 -14.75 0.69
CA GLU A 28 1.05 -13.67 0.32
C GLU A 28 0.41 -12.78 -0.75
N LEU A 29 0.75 -11.49 -0.71
CA LEU A 29 0.30 -10.53 -1.71
C LEU A 29 1.33 -10.51 -2.85
N SER A 30 0.89 -10.77 -4.09
CA SER A 30 1.73 -10.47 -5.25
C SER A 30 1.86 -8.96 -5.37
N ILE A 31 3.06 -8.47 -5.63
CA ILE A 31 3.39 -7.05 -5.71
C ILE A 31 4.14 -6.81 -7.01
N THR A 32 3.72 -5.80 -7.77
CA THR A 32 4.43 -5.41 -9.00
C THR A 32 5.39 -4.24 -8.72
N LYS A 33 6.56 -4.21 -9.36
CA LYS A 33 7.46 -3.06 -9.29
C LYS A 33 6.69 -1.80 -9.73
N ASN A 34 6.84 -0.72 -8.97
CA ASN A 34 6.12 0.55 -9.17
C ASN A 34 4.62 0.48 -8.85
N GLU A 35 4.17 -0.56 -8.14
CA GLU A 35 2.82 -0.65 -7.60
C GLU A 35 2.71 0.15 -6.30
N ARG A 36 1.55 0.80 -6.11
CA ARG A 36 1.22 1.56 -4.91
C ARG A 36 0.45 0.65 -3.96
N LEU A 37 0.95 0.55 -2.74
CA LEU A 37 0.37 -0.28 -1.69
C LEU A 37 0.13 0.57 -0.46
N GLN A 38 -0.91 0.26 0.28
CA GLN A 38 -1.16 0.87 1.57
C GLN A 38 -0.50 0.01 2.64
N LEU A 39 0.37 0.61 3.45
CA LEU A 39 0.92 -0.03 4.63
C LEU A 39 -0.21 -0.14 5.67
N ILE A 40 -0.46 -1.37 6.12
CA ILE A 40 -1.47 -1.69 7.13
C ILE A 40 -0.80 -1.88 8.49
N ASP A 41 0.30 -2.64 8.53
CA ASP A 41 1.00 -2.96 9.77
C ASP A 41 2.47 -3.28 9.48
N ASP A 42 3.39 -2.55 10.10
CA ASP A 42 4.84 -2.78 10.03
C ASP A 42 5.44 -3.38 11.31
N SER A 43 4.61 -3.79 12.27
CA SER A 43 5.05 -4.24 13.61
C SER A 43 5.84 -5.56 13.60
N CYS A 44 5.80 -6.29 12.48
CA CYS A 44 6.42 -7.60 12.31
C CYS A 44 7.51 -7.58 11.24
N LEU A 45 8.33 -8.65 11.19
CA LEU A 45 9.37 -8.83 10.15
C LEU A 45 8.80 -8.76 8.72
N TRP A 46 7.55 -9.20 8.56
CA TRP A 46 6.80 -9.09 7.31
C TRP A 46 5.71 -8.04 7.48
N TRP A 47 5.81 -6.97 6.68
CA TRP A 47 4.81 -5.91 6.71
C TRP A 47 3.53 -6.36 6.04
N LYS A 48 2.42 -6.06 6.69
CA LYS A 48 1.09 -6.25 6.13
C LYS A 48 0.77 -5.05 5.27
N VAL A 49 0.52 -5.31 3.99
CA VAL A 49 0.19 -4.29 2.99
C VAL A 49 -1.10 -4.67 2.28
N LYS A 50 -1.87 -3.67 1.84
CA LYS A 50 -3.09 -3.87 1.06
C LYS A 50 -2.96 -3.16 -0.28
N ARG A 51 -3.44 -3.80 -1.36
CA ARG A 51 -3.62 -3.10 -2.63
C ARG A 51 -4.76 -2.09 -2.49
N ILE A 52 -4.47 -0.86 -2.89
CA ILE A 52 -5.48 0.20 -2.97
C ILE A 52 -6.43 0.04 -4.17
N ASP A 53 -6.10 -0.83 -5.12
CA ASP A 53 -6.81 -0.96 -6.40
C ASP A 53 -7.98 -1.96 -6.38
N SER A 54 -8.05 -2.83 -5.36
CA SER A 54 -9.14 -3.79 -5.20
C SER A 54 -10.03 -3.40 -4.03
N ASP A 55 -10.99 -2.52 -4.29
CA ASP A 55 -12.33 -2.73 -3.75
C ASP A 55 -12.92 -3.91 -4.57
N ASP A 56 -12.58 -5.13 -4.19
CA ASP A 56 -13.29 -6.32 -4.65
C ASP A 56 -14.61 -6.34 -3.87
N THR A 57 -15.58 -5.56 -4.36
CA THR A 57 -16.96 -5.56 -3.86
C THR A 57 -17.59 -6.92 -4.22
N GLY A 58 -17.59 -7.83 -3.24
CA GLY A 58 -18.38 -9.07 -3.29
C GLY A 58 -19.88 -8.82 -3.17
#